data_AF-A0AAV9RLA7-F1
#
_entry.id   AF-A0AAV9RLA7-F1
#
_cell.length_a   1.000
_cell.length_b   1.000
_cell.length_c   1.000
_cell.angle_alpha   90.00
_cell.angle_beta   90.00
_cell.angle_gamma   90.00
#
_symmetry.space_group_name_H-M   'P 1'
#
loop_
_entity.id
_entity.type
_entity.pdbx_description
1 polymer ?
#
loop_
_entity_poly.entity_id
_entity_poly.type
_entity_poly.pdbx_seq_one_letter_code
_entity_poly.pdbx_strand_id
1 'polypeptide(L)'
;MATSPLPVLDGDTCPKLQMERVKNVFVTQPEDTRDKKKEMSYIPAMESPSKLLMPGVKTLKKTLISRKQAELHDVEVLLALKTQDFRSSMEALAHRRSELETKQQQAKEKELKFERFVAENEVKRRRVLKQCQATLEQNILKQREMEDLTEQLKKLEASSYESLVMPIIRRHETLSITHQELLQRLRHVEVEVEKGQRQLQSMKQQHSIKKLMSNKELSELQSELESLKEKNKQAEVNLLMKQDVSRDKVEGVGKLLMAVNNLAQQCYLPEFGPLESMSVLTMMDMVKEFILDKADTKRRARRLESCSTTALTDKRWRGSLKSIGSKTQIKSSSKLLDFQQMEVCSLVSRKEDISSLLPEETTSPKYKDLGRQFSAVRKVCGDGNCFYRAVCFAHLESVLHSPRALQRFKDQVLQSGDVLVSVGFDETSFSHHQRTVLHVVDQCMAAEHEDTLLRLFNEQLISDSVVQFLRLLTSAHLQIHADDFCNFIEAPDLKVYCRQEVEVMAMECDHVDILALSQALDVGIHIASMEGDEQQLVHHIIPEGADPSVRLLYQMSHYNILY
;
A
#
# COMPACT_ATOMS: atom_id res chain seq x y z
N MET A 1 56.14 34.62 34.00
CA MET A 1 55.48 34.77 35.31
C MET A 1 53.99 34.81 35.04
N ALA A 2 53.09 34.00 35.61
CA ALA A 2 53.23 32.96 36.60
C ALA A 2 52.21 31.85 36.25
N THR A 3 52.69 30.62 36.30
CA THR A 3 51.93 29.37 36.30
C THR A 3 51.32 29.12 37.67
N SER A 4 50.34 28.18 37.70
CA SER A 4 49.97 27.25 38.81
C SER A 4 48.62 27.53 39.48
N PRO A 5 47.95 26.54 40.12
CA PRO A 5 48.00 25.08 39.94
C PRO A 5 46.61 24.38 39.98
N LEU A 6 46.60 23.06 39.72
CA LEU A 6 45.56 22.11 40.12
C LEU A 6 45.38 22.07 41.66
N PRO A 7 44.21 21.60 42.15
CA PRO A 7 44.28 20.53 43.14
C PRO A 7 43.24 19.41 42.97
N VAL A 8 43.54 18.32 43.70
CA VAL A 8 42.97 16.98 43.75
C VAL A 8 41.78 16.88 44.74
N LEU A 9 40.92 15.88 44.48
CA LEU A 9 39.93 15.12 45.31
C LEU A 9 40.03 15.33 46.84
N ASP A 10 38.96 15.40 47.64
CA ASP A 10 37.97 14.32 47.86
C ASP A 10 36.76 14.81 48.71
N GLY A 11 35.63 14.09 48.69
CA GLY A 11 34.72 13.96 49.85
C GLY A 11 33.41 14.78 49.91
N ASP A 12 32.30 14.06 49.68
CA ASP A 12 30.97 14.14 50.33
C ASP A 12 30.25 15.48 50.56
N THR A 13 29.21 15.76 49.75
CA THR A 13 27.77 15.71 50.13
C THR A 13 26.90 16.36 49.04
N CYS A 14 25.94 15.62 48.50
CA CYS A 14 24.95 16.14 47.54
C CYS A 14 23.53 16.00 48.13
N PRO A 15 22.72 17.09 48.22
CA PRO A 15 21.29 16.97 48.48
C PRO A 15 20.46 17.13 47.19
N LYS A 16 19.73 16.05 46.89
CA LYS A 16 18.35 15.94 46.37
C LYS A 16 17.83 17.01 45.38
N LEU A 17 17.73 16.60 44.12
CA LEU A 17 16.62 16.96 43.22
C LEU A 17 15.91 15.66 42.79
N GLN A 18 14.59 15.64 42.91
CA GLN A 18 13.73 14.55 42.45
C GLN A 18 13.72 14.51 40.92
N MET A 19 14.17 13.39 40.35
CA MET A 19 13.89 12.97 38.99
C MET A 19 13.24 11.59 39.04
N GLU A 20 12.01 11.49 38.56
CA GLU A 20 11.46 10.23 38.08
C GLU A 20 12.26 9.78 36.86
N ARG A 21 13.00 8.68 37.01
CA ARG A 21 13.76 8.03 35.94
C ARG A 21 13.04 6.79 35.46
N VAL A 22 12.53 6.89 34.24
CA VAL A 22 12.27 5.77 33.33
C VAL A 22 13.57 4.96 33.18
N LYS A 23 13.54 3.66 33.50
CA LYS A 23 14.69 2.75 33.36
C LYS A 23 14.51 1.84 32.15
N ASN A 24 15.31 2.12 31.13
CA ASN A 24 16.26 1.27 30.42
C ASN A 24 15.88 -0.16 29.97
N VAL A 25 16.07 -0.31 28.66
CA VAL A 25 16.57 -1.47 27.91
C VAL A 25 17.75 -2.17 28.62
N PHE A 26 17.69 -3.51 28.75
CA PHE A 26 18.81 -4.43 28.47
C PHE A 26 18.29 -5.84 28.15
N VAL A 27 19.01 -6.47 27.22
CA VAL A 27 18.84 -7.80 26.62
C VAL A 27 19.12 -8.93 27.61
N THR A 28 18.27 -9.97 27.65
CA THR A 28 18.66 -11.34 28.01
C THR A 28 17.78 -12.39 27.32
N GLN A 29 18.44 -13.46 26.91
CA GLN A 29 17.96 -14.68 26.26
C GLN A 29 16.81 -15.38 27.02
N PRO A 30 15.99 -16.23 26.37
CA PRO A 30 14.96 -16.98 27.07
C PRO A 30 15.55 -18.29 27.63
N GLU A 31 15.88 -18.32 28.93
CA GLU A 31 16.03 -19.56 29.69
C GLU A 31 14.73 -19.89 30.44
N ASP A 32 14.13 -21.00 30.03
CA ASP A 32 13.60 -22.09 30.85
C ASP A 32 13.25 -21.78 32.33
N THR A 33 11.96 -21.65 32.63
CA THR A 33 11.41 -22.19 33.88
C THR A 33 10.18 -23.04 33.58
N ARG A 34 10.45 -24.35 33.57
CA ARG A 34 9.47 -25.41 33.77
C ARG A 34 8.82 -25.22 35.13
N ASP A 35 7.50 -25.06 35.15
CA ASP A 35 6.68 -25.52 36.26
C ASP A 35 5.32 -26.01 35.74
N LYS A 36 5.39 -27.13 35.02
CA LYS A 36 4.25 -28.04 34.87
C LYS A 36 4.07 -28.75 36.22
N LYS A 37 3.19 -28.24 37.08
CA LYS A 37 2.67 -29.03 38.19
C LYS A 37 1.89 -30.22 37.61
N LYS A 38 2.48 -31.40 37.82
CA LYS A 38 1.91 -32.71 37.57
C LYS A 38 0.60 -32.86 38.35
N GLU A 39 -0.53 -32.95 37.65
CA GLU A 39 -1.63 -33.77 38.13
C GLU A 39 -1.49 -35.16 37.50
N MET A 40 -1.02 -36.05 38.37
CA MET A 40 -0.77 -37.45 38.11
C MET A 40 -2.11 -38.19 38.21
N SER A 41 -2.83 -38.31 37.10
CA SER A 41 -3.99 -39.21 37.03
C SER A 41 -3.47 -40.62 36.78
N TYR A 42 -3.48 -41.42 37.85
CA TYR A 42 -3.24 -42.85 37.82
C TYR A 42 -4.12 -43.52 36.75
N ILE A 43 -3.49 -44.32 35.90
CA ILE A 43 -4.18 -45.35 35.11
C ILE A 43 -4.66 -46.41 36.11
N PRO A 44 -5.97 -46.69 36.26
CA PRO A 44 -6.39 -47.92 36.92
C PRO A 44 -6.07 -49.06 35.96
N ALA A 45 -5.25 -49.99 36.41
CA ALA A 45 -4.98 -51.25 35.72
C ALA A 45 -6.31 -51.97 35.44
N MET A 46 -6.39 -52.56 34.24
CA MET A 46 -7.35 -53.60 33.90
C MET A 46 -7.27 -54.72 34.94
N GLU A 47 -8.30 -54.87 35.76
CA GLU A 47 -8.65 -56.18 36.30
C GLU A 47 -9.65 -56.86 35.36
N SER A 48 -9.41 -58.15 35.19
CA SER A 48 -10.08 -59.12 34.34
C SER A 48 -11.61 -59.03 34.31
N PRO A 49 -12.26 -59.26 33.14
CA PRO A 49 -13.71 -59.36 33.06
C PRO A 49 -14.16 -60.75 33.52
N SER A 50 -14.85 -60.81 34.65
CA SER A 50 -15.66 -61.97 35.00
C SER A 50 -16.87 -61.58 35.86
N LYS A 51 -18.05 -61.86 35.27
CA LYS A 51 -19.39 -62.04 35.88
C LYS A 51 -20.41 -60.88 35.78
N LEU A 52 -21.40 -61.12 34.90
CA LEU A 52 -22.86 -61.01 35.10
C LEU A 52 -23.46 -59.71 35.66
N LEU A 53 -24.23 -58.99 34.83
CA LEU A 53 -25.68 -58.73 35.06
C LEU A 53 -26.30 -57.92 33.90
N MET A 54 -27.39 -58.43 33.33
CA MET A 54 -28.20 -57.76 32.30
C MET A 54 -29.01 -56.60 32.91
N PRO A 55 -28.91 -55.35 32.41
CA PRO A 55 -29.76 -54.27 32.89
C PRO A 55 -31.11 -54.29 32.16
N GLY A 56 -32.21 -54.32 32.92
CA GLY A 56 -33.56 -54.24 32.37
C GLY A 56 -33.92 -52.88 31.74
N VAL A 57 -35.01 -52.85 30.98
CA VAL A 57 -35.56 -51.72 30.21
C VAL A 57 -35.66 -50.39 30.98
N LYS A 58 -35.79 -50.43 32.31
CA LYS A 58 -35.78 -49.22 33.17
C LYS A 58 -34.41 -48.52 33.20
N THR A 59 -33.31 -49.26 33.15
CA THR A 59 -31.95 -48.71 33.18
C THR A 59 -31.62 -48.01 31.86
N LEU A 60 -32.01 -48.61 30.72
CA LEU A 60 -31.86 -48.00 29.39
C LEU A 60 -32.65 -46.68 29.25
N LYS A 61 -33.89 -46.63 29.74
CA LYS A 61 -34.69 -45.39 29.77
C LYS A 61 -34.01 -44.31 30.64
N LYS A 62 -33.44 -44.68 31.79
CA LYS A 62 -32.72 -43.77 32.68
C LYS A 62 -31.46 -43.20 32.01
N THR A 63 -30.69 -44.02 31.31
CA THR A 63 -29.51 -43.60 30.54
C THR A 63 -29.87 -42.69 29.37
N LEU A 64 -30.98 -42.97 28.67
CA LEU A 64 -31.46 -42.13 27.57
C LEU A 64 -31.92 -40.75 28.07
N ILE A 65 -32.61 -40.71 29.22
CA ILE A 65 -33.02 -39.46 29.89
C ILE A 65 -31.80 -38.64 30.31
N SER A 66 -30.79 -39.27 30.93
CA SER A 66 -29.55 -38.57 31.30
C SER A 66 -28.80 -38.02 30.09
N ARG A 67 -28.84 -38.71 28.94
CA ARG A 67 -28.24 -38.22 27.70
C ARG A 67 -29.00 -37.01 27.12
N LYS A 68 -30.34 -37.04 27.13
CA LYS A 68 -31.16 -35.90 26.71
C LYS A 68 -31.04 -34.71 27.66
N GLN A 69 -30.82 -34.95 28.95
CA GLN A 69 -30.50 -33.90 29.92
C GLN A 69 -29.14 -33.27 29.65
N ALA A 70 -28.13 -34.05 29.25
CA ALA A 70 -26.83 -33.51 28.85
C ALA A 70 -26.92 -32.67 27.56
N GLU A 71 -27.64 -33.16 26.54
CA GLU A 71 -27.88 -32.39 25.30
C GLU A 71 -28.65 -31.08 25.56
N LEU A 72 -29.64 -31.10 26.45
CA LEU A 72 -30.34 -29.87 26.88
C LEU A 72 -29.40 -28.90 27.59
N HIS A 73 -28.53 -29.40 28.47
CA HIS A 73 -27.56 -28.57 29.17
C HIS A 73 -26.56 -27.92 28.20
N ASP A 74 -26.07 -28.66 27.20
CA ASP A 74 -25.17 -28.11 26.18
C ASP A 74 -25.84 -26.99 25.36
N VAL A 75 -27.13 -27.14 25.04
CA VAL A 75 -27.92 -26.10 24.36
C VAL A 75 -28.15 -24.89 25.27
N GLU A 76 -28.44 -25.09 26.55
CA GLU A 76 -28.58 -24.00 27.54
C GLU A 76 -27.28 -23.20 27.70
N VAL A 77 -26.13 -23.88 27.73
CA VAL A 77 -24.80 -23.23 27.79
C VAL A 77 -24.53 -22.41 26.53
N LEU A 78 -24.82 -22.95 25.34
CA LEU A 78 -24.67 -22.23 24.08
C LEU A 78 -25.61 -21.01 23.99
N LEU A 79 -26.85 -21.15 24.47
CA LEU A 79 -27.81 -20.05 24.50
C LEU A 79 -27.35 -18.94 25.46
N ALA A 80 -26.82 -19.30 26.63
CA ALA A 80 -26.26 -18.36 27.59
C ALA A 80 -25.07 -17.59 27.00
N LEU A 81 -24.15 -18.28 26.33
CA LEU A 81 -23.01 -17.67 25.64
C LEU A 81 -23.48 -16.70 24.53
N LYS A 82 -24.42 -17.11 23.69
CA LYS A 82 -24.96 -16.23 22.64
C LYS A 82 -25.71 -15.02 23.19
N THR A 83 -26.42 -15.18 24.29
CA THR A 83 -27.09 -14.07 24.98
C THR A 83 -26.08 -13.08 25.55
N GLN A 84 -24.97 -13.57 26.07
CA GLN A 84 -23.87 -12.74 26.58
C GLN A 84 -23.16 -11.98 25.43
N ASP A 85 -22.81 -12.66 24.33
CA ASP A 85 -22.22 -12.04 23.14
C ASP A 85 -23.10 -10.91 22.58
N PHE A 86 -24.41 -11.15 22.51
CA PHE A 86 -25.37 -10.15 22.06
C PHE A 86 -25.43 -8.95 23.01
N ARG A 87 -25.42 -9.20 24.33
CA ARG A 87 -25.40 -8.13 25.34
C ARG A 87 -24.15 -7.27 25.22
N SER A 88 -22.96 -7.87 25.12
CA SER A 88 -21.70 -7.14 24.94
C SER A 88 -21.67 -6.35 23.63
N SER A 89 -22.23 -6.90 22.55
CA SER A 89 -22.35 -6.19 21.27
C SER A 89 -23.30 -4.99 21.37
N MET A 90 -24.42 -5.13 22.08
CA MET A 90 -25.37 -4.04 22.33
C MET A 90 -24.78 -2.93 23.19
N GLU A 91 -23.98 -3.26 24.21
CA GLU A 91 -23.27 -2.28 25.04
C GLU A 91 -22.21 -1.52 24.24
N ALA A 92 -21.44 -2.21 23.38
CA ALA A 92 -20.48 -1.58 22.48
C ALA A 92 -21.15 -0.61 21.48
N LEU A 93 -22.31 -1.01 20.93
CA LEU A 93 -23.11 -0.14 20.06
C LEU A 93 -23.66 1.09 20.80
N ALA A 94 -24.11 0.92 22.05
CA ALA A 94 -24.57 2.03 22.88
C ALA A 94 -23.45 3.04 23.17
N HIS A 95 -22.25 2.55 23.50
CA HIS A 95 -21.06 3.39 23.69
C HIS A 95 -20.70 4.16 22.41
N ARG A 96 -20.63 3.46 21.27
CA ARG A 96 -20.31 4.06 19.97
C ARG A 96 -21.33 5.11 19.54
N ARG A 97 -22.62 4.90 19.86
CA ARG A 97 -23.69 5.87 19.62
C ARG A 97 -23.49 7.15 20.44
N SER A 98 -23.13 7.03 21.72
CA SER A 98 -22.86 8.17 22.59
C SER A 98 -21.63 8.97 22.14
N GLU A 99 -20.55 8.28 21.73
CA GLU A 99 -19.37 8.92 21.16
C GLU A 99 -19.68 9.68 19.86
N LEU A 100 -20.51 9.12 18.98
CA LEU A 100 -20.94 9.80 17.76
C LEU A 100 -21.77 11.05 18.07
N GLU A 101 -22.66 10.98 19.04
CA GLU A 101 -23.51 12.11 19.44
C GLU A 101 -22.69 13.26 20.04
N THR A 102 -21.70 12.95 20.89
CA THR A 102 -20.79 13.95 21.43
C THR A 102 -19.90 14.58 20.34
N LYS A 103 -19.37 13.79 19.41
CA LYS A 103 -18.61 14.32 18.26
C LYS A 103 -19.47 15.19 17.35
N GLN A 104 -20.73 14.82 17.12
CA GLN A 104 -21.68 15.61 16.34
C GLN A 104 -21.95 16.96 17.01
N GLN A 105 -22.12 16.98 18.34
CA GLN A 105 -22.33 18.23 19.08
C GLN A 105 -21.10 19.14 19.04
N GLN A 106 -19.89 18.58 19.16
CA GLN A 106 -18.65 19.34 19.03
C GLN A 106 -18.46 19.93 17.62
N ALA A 107 -18.85 19.19 16.58
CA ALA A 107 -18.82 19.68 15.20
C ALA A 107 -19.75 20.88 15.01
N LYS A 108 -21.00 20.78 15.49
CA LYS A 108 -21.97 21.89 15.46
C LYS A 108 -21.48 23.13 16.22
N GLU A 109 -20.82 22.95 17.36
CA GLU A 109 -20.29 24.08 18.12
C GLU A 109 -19.13 24.79 17.39
N LYS A 110 -18.26 24.02 16.71
CA LYS A 110 -17.18 24.57 15.87
C LYS A 110 -17.74 25.34 14.67
N GLU A 111 -18.77 24.81 14.02
CA GLU A 111 -19.48 25.46 12.91
C GLU A 111 -20.05 26.82 13.35
N LEU A 112 -20.77 26.85 14.48
CA LEU A 112 -21.33 28.10 15.03
C LEU A 112 -20.25 29.14 15.41
N LYS A 113 -19.08 28.68 15.89
CA LYS A 113 -17.93 29.57 16.17
C LYS A 113 -17.34 30.13 14.87
N PHE A 114 -17.25 29.30 13.83
CA PHE A 114 -16.75 29.71 12.53
C PHE A 114 -17.68 30.73 11.87
N GLU A 115 -18.99 30.51 11.87
CA GLU A 115 -19.97 31.47 11.35
C GLU A 115 -19.85 32.84 12.02
N ARG A 116 -19.72 32.87 13.36
CA ARG A 116 -19.50 34.12 14.10
C ARG A 116 -18.21 34.81 13.69
N PHE A 117 -17.12 34.06 13.54
CA PHE A 117 -15.85 34.61 13.09
C PHE A 117 -15.93 35.21 11.67
N VAL A 118 -16.63 34.54 10.76
CA VAL A 118 -16.86 35.06 9.39
C VAL A 118 -17.66 36.36 9.45
N ALA A 119 -18.78 36.39 10.19
CA ALA A 119 -19.61 37.58 10.33
C ALA A 119 -18.85 38.78 10.91
N GLU A 120 -18.03 38.56 11.95
CA GLU A 120 -17.19 39.61 12.54
C GLU A 120 -16.14 40.15 11.56
N ASN A 121 -15.52 39.27 10.78
CA ASN A 121 -14.54 39.68 9.76
C ASN A 121 -15.19 40.45 8.62
N GLU A 122 -16.39 40.08 8.18
CA GLU A 122 -17.12 40.85 7.18
C GLU A 122 -17.47 42.26 7.67
N VAL A 123 -17.82 42.42 8.95
CA VAL A 123 -18.04 43.75 9.54
C VAL A 123 -16.75 44.56 9.56
N LYS A 124 -15.61 43.97 9.93
CA LYS A 124 -14.30 44.63 9.89
C LYS A 124 -13.92 45.05 8.47
N ARG A 125 -14.09 44.17 7.48
CA ARG A 125 -13.83 44.47 6.06
C ARG A 125 -14.68 45.64 5.57
N ARG A 126 -15.98 45.66 5.90
CA ARG A 126 -16.88 46.76 5.53
C ARG A 126 -16.47 48.10 6.15
N ARG A 127 -15.97 48.11 7.41
CA ARG A 127 -15.48 49.34 8.05
C ARG A 127 -14.25 49.90 7.34
N VAL A 128 -13.27 49.06 7.01
CA VAL A 128 -12.06 49.47 6.29
C VAL A 128 -12.39 50.01 4.90
N LEU A 129 -13.29 49.35 4.17
CA LEU A 129 -13.75 49.81 2.86
C LEU A 129 -14.41 51.20 2.93
N LYS A 130 -15.28 51.43 3.92
CA LYS A 130 -15.89 52.76 4.14
C LYS A 130 -14.85 53.83 4.47
N GLN A 131 -13.84 53.51 5.28
CA GLN A 131 -12.76 54.45 5.60
C GLN A 131 -11.91 54.79 4.37
N CYS A 132 -11.61 53.78 3.54
CA CYS A 132 -10.87 53.97 2.29
C CYS A 132 -11.65 54.89 1.33
N GLN A 133 -12.95 54.66 1.18
CA GLN A 133 -13.82 55.49 0.35
C GLN A 133 -13.86 56.95 0.84
N ALA A 134 -14.03 57.18 2.15
CA ALA A 134 -14.03 58.52 2.71
C ALA A 134 -12.68 59.25 2.51
N THR A 135 -11.57 58.52 2.60
CA THR A 135 -10.22 59.07 2.36
C THR A 135 -10.03 59.45 0.89
N LEU A 136 -10.52 58.63 -0.04
CA LEU A 136 -10.49 58.91 -1.47
C LEU A 136 -11.28 60.19 -1.79
N GLU A 137 -12.49 60.34 -1.26
CA GLU A 137 -13.32 61.54 -1.45
C GLU A 137 -12.62 62.79 -0.92
N GLN A 138 -11.98 62.71 0.25
CA GLN A 138 -11.24 63.83 0.83
C GLN A 138 -10.00 64.21 0.00
N ASN A 139 -9.29 63.21 -0.56
CA ASN A 139 -8.13 63.46 -1.42
C ASN A 139 -8.53 64.13 -2.73
N ILE A 140 -9.65 63.72 -3.33
CA ILE A 140 -10.20 64.38 -4.53
C ILE A 140 -10.52 65.85 -4.24
N LEU A 141 -11.06 66.15 -3.06
CA LEU A 141 -11.38 67.53 -2.67
C LEU A 141 -10.11 68.38 -2.50
N LYS A 142 -9.10 67.86 -1.80
CA LYS A 142 -7.80 68.52 -1.64
C LYS A 142 -7.09 68.75 -2.97
N GLN A 143 -7.20 67.81 -3.90
CA GLN A 143 -6.61 67.94 -5.23
C GLN A 143 -7.22 69.13 -5.98
N ARG A 144 -8.54 69.33 -5.90
CA ARG A 144 -9.22 70.50 -6.50
C ARG A 144 -8.79 71.82 -5.84
N GLU A 145 -8.63 71.84 -4.52
CA GLU A 145 -8.12 73.03 -3.81
C GLU A 145 -6.68 73.36 -4.23
N MET A 146 -5.82 72.34 -4.38
CA MET A 146 -4.46 72.54 -4.89
C MET A 146 -4.46 73.11 -6.31
N GLU A 147 -5.33 72.63 -7.19
CA GLU A 147 -5.47 73.14 -8.56
C GLU A 147 -5.86 74.62 -8.58
N ASP A 148 -6.85 75.02 -7.77
CA ASP A 148 -7.29 76.41 -7.68
C ASP A 148 -6.20 77.35 -7.11
N LEU A 149 -5.50 76.93 -6.05
CA LEU A 149 -4.38 77.68 -5.48
C LEU A 149 -3.21 77.82 -6.47
N THR A 150 -2.95 76.79 -7.27
CA THR A 150 -1.90 76.81 -8.31
C THR A 150 -2.25 77.79 -9.42
N GLU A 151 -3.53 77.89 -9.79
CA GLU A 151 -4.01 78.86 -10.77
C GLU A 151 -3.92 80.31 -10.25
N GLN A 152 -4.18 80.52 -8.95
CA GLN A 152 -3.98 81.81 -8.30
C GLN A 152 -2.51 82.21 -8.22
N LEU A 153 -1.60 81.28 -7.93
CA LEU A 153 -0.15 81.51 -7.94
C LEU A 153 0.37 81.88 -9.32
N LYS A 154 -0.09 81.21 -10.39
CA LYS A 154 0.26 81.56 -11.77
C LYS A 154 -0.16 82.99 -12.14
N LYS A 155 -1.30 83.47 -11.63
CA LYS A 155 -1.76 84.86 -11.84
C LYS A 155 -0.88 85.88 -11.12
N LEU A 156 -0.30 85.52 -9.97
CA LEU A 156 0.60 86.38 -9.20
C LEU A 156 2.04 86.39 -9.76
N GLU A 157 2.53 85.25 -10.24
CA GLU A 157 3.87 85.10 -10.84
C GLU A 157 4.02 85.79 -12.20
N ALA A 158 2.92 86.11 -12.89
CA ALA A 158 2.95 86.89 -14.13
C ALA A 158 3.44 88.34 -13.95
N SER A 159 3.64 88.80 -12.71
CA SER A 159 4.02 90.19 -12.40
C SER A 159 5.48 90.42 -12.03
N SER A 160 6.32 89.39 -11.83
CA SER A 160 7.66 89.61 -11.28
C SER A 160 8.64 88.48 -11.64
N TYR A 161 9.59 88.80 -12.52
CA TYR A 161 10.78 88.02 -12.92
C TYR A 161 10.59 86.83 -13.88
N GLU A 162 10.58 87.07 -15.19
CA GLU A 162 10.96 86.03 -16.17
C GLU A 162 11.91 86.58 -17.23
N SER A 163 13.08 85.94 -17.37
CA SER A 163 13.63 85.77 -18.71
C SER A 163 14.44 84.49 -18.88
N LEU A 164 15.24 84.01 -17.92
CA LEU A 164 16.01 82.75 -18.15
C LEU A 164 16.18 81.82 -16.94
N VAL A 165 16.05 82.31 -15.71
CA VAL A 165 16.33 81.51 -14.50
C VAL A 165 15.09 80.74 -14.00
N MET A 166 13.90 81.34 -14.06
CA MET A 166 12.66 80.73 -13.57
C MET A 166 12.26 79.42 -14.28
N PRO A 167 12.39 79.28 -15.61
CA PRO A 167 12.11 78.01 -16.28
C PRO A 167 13.02 76.87 -15.82
N ILE A 168 14.28 77.19 -15.48
CA ILE A 168 15.26 76.20 -14.99
C ILE A 168 14.92 75.77 -13.56
N ILE A 169 14.57 76.72 -12.69
CA ILE A 169 14.13 76.44 -11.31
C ILE A 169 12.87 75.56 -11.33
N ARG A 170 11.84 75.94 -12.11
CA ARG A 170 10.60 75.16 -12.23
C ARG A 170 10.84 73.74 -12.75
N ARG A 171 11.78 73.57 -13.70
CA ARG A 171 12.15 72.24 -14.21
C ARG A 171 12.86 71.40 -13.13
N HIS A 172 13.77 72.00 -12.38
CA HIS A 172 14.44 71.32 -11.27
C HIS A 172 13.44 70.95 -10.16
N GLU A 173 12.53 71.84 -9.80
CA GLU A 173 11.46 71.56 -8.82
C GLU A 173 10.56 70.41 -9.28
N THR A 174 10.10 70.43 -10.54
CA THR A 174 9.29 69.34 -11.11
C THR A 174 10.06 68.01 -11.10
N LEU A 175 11.36 68.04 -11.43
CA LEU A 175 12.20 66.84 -11.40
C LEU A 175 12.44 66.34 -9.97
N SER A 176 12.61 67.25 -9.01
CA SER A 176 12.79 66.91 -7.60
C SER A 176 11.52 66.29 -7.00
N ILE A 177 10.35 66.82 -7.35
CA ILE A 177 9.05 66.27 -6.95
C ILE A 177 8.87 64.87 -7.53
N THR A 178 9.09 64.70 -8.84
CA THR A 178 8.96 63.37 -9.47
C THR A 178 9.98 62.37 -8.92
N HIS A 179 11.21 62.79 -8.63
CA HIS A 179 12.20 61.94 -7.97
C HIS A 179 11.72 61.49 -6.57
N GLN A 180 11.16 62.40 -5.78
CA GLN A 180 10.66 62.08 -4.44
C GLN A 180 9.42 61.17 -4.46
N GLU A 181 8.53 61.36 -5.44
CA GLU A 181 7.39 60.46 -5.68
C GLU A 181 7.85 59.06 -6.10
N LEU A 182 8.84 58.96 -6.98
CA LEU A 182 9.41 57.68 -7.39
C LEU A 182 10.06 56.94 -6.21
N LEU A 183 10.78 57.66 -5.34
CA LEU A 183 11.32 57.09 -4.11
C LEU A 183 10.23 56.61 -3.14
N GLN A 184 9.11 57.33 -3.04
CA GLN A 184 7.97 56.88 -2.23
C GLN A 184 7.32 55.63 -2.82
N ARG A 185 7.16 55.56 -4.15
CA ARG A 185 6.62 54.38 -4.84
C ARG A 185 7.53 53.18 -4.66
N LEU A 186 8.86 53.37 -4.79
CA LEU A 186 9.84 52.31 -4.56
C LEU A 186 9.71 51.73 -3.16
N ARG A 187 9.69 52.58 -2.13
CA ARG A 187 9.50 52.15 -0.73
C ARG A 187 8.18 51.41 -0.51
N HIS A 188 7.11 51.84 -1.16
CA HIS A 188 5.83 51.15 -1.04
C HIS A 188 5.88 49.75 -1.65
N VAL A 189 6.49 49.61 -2.83
CA VAL A 189 6.68 48.31 -3.49
C VAL A 189 7.58 47.40 -2.66
N GLU A 190 8.65 47.92 -2.07
CA GLU A 190 9.53 47.17 -1.16
C GLU A 190 8.74 46.56 0.01
N VAL A 191 7.89 47.35 0.66
CA VAL A 191 7.04 46.88 1.77
C VAL A 191 6.03 45.81 1.32
N GLU A 192 5.42 45.97 0.14
CA GLU A 192 4.49 44.98 -0.40
C GLU A 192 5.20 43.68 -0.78
N VAL A 193 6.42 43.75 -1.34
CA VAL A 193 7.26 42.59 -1.63
C VAL A 193 7.63 41.85 -0.34
N GLU A 194 8.10 42.56 0.70
CA GLU A 194 8.41 41.94 1.98
C GLU A 194 7.20 41.27 2.63
N LYS A 195 6.02 41.90 2.52
CA LYS A 195 4.76 41.35 3.03
C LYS A 195 4.35 40.09 2.25
N GLY A 196 4.48 40.11 0.93
CA GLY A 196 4.25 38.95 0.07
C GLY A 196 5.20 37.80 0.39
N GLN A 197 6.49 38.09 0.59
CA GLN A 197 7.48 37.09 1.01
C GLN A 197 7.14 36.48 2.37
N ARG A 198 6.75 37.29 3.36
CA ARG A 198 6.30 36.79 4.68
C ARG A 198 5.06 35.91 4.58
N GLN A 199 4.08 36.28 3.75
CA GLN A 199 2.89 35.47 3.50
C GLN A 199 3.25 34.14 2.82
N LEU A 200 4.09 34.17 1.79
CA LEU A 200 4.57 32.97 1.12
C LEU A 200 5.30 32.03 2.08
N GLN A 201 6.18 32.56 2.94
CA GLN A 201 6.89 31.76 3.94
C GLN A 201 5.93 31.12 4.95
N SER A 202 4.92 31.87 5.42
CA SER A 202 3.88 31.31 6.29
C SER A 202 3.07 30.21 5.60
N MET A 203 2.71 30.39 4.32
CA MET A 203 1.98 29.39 3.54
C MET A 203 2.83 28.13 3.33
N LYS A 204 4.13 28.27 3.00
CA LYS A 204 5.07 27.15 2.88
C LYS A 204 5.19 26.36 4.17
N GLN A 205 5.31 27.03 5.32
CA GLN A 205 5.34 26.37 6.63
C GLN A 205 4.04 25.61 6.94
N GLN A 206 2.89 26.22 6.67
CA GLN A 206 1.59 25.56 6.83
C GLN A 206 1.45 24.34 5.92
N HIS A 207 1.92 24.43 4.67
CA HIS A 207 1.91 23.30 3.74
C HIS A 207 2.80 22.16 4.22
N SER A 208 4.03 22.46 4.66
CA SER A 208 4.96 21.48 5.22
C SER A 208 4.36 20.74 6.44
N ILE A 209 3.68 21.47 7.34
CA ILE A 209 2.98 20.86 8.48
C ILE A 209 1.86 19.95 8.01
N LYS A 210 1.06 20.36 7.01
CA LYS A 210 0.00 19.51 6.45
C LYS A 210 0.56 18.24 5.81
N LYS A 211 1.62 18.34 4.99
CA LYS A 211 2.30 17.18 4.40
C LYS A 211 2.77 16.21 5.49
N LEU A 212 3.36 16.72 6.58
CA LEU A 212 3.78 15.88 7.71
C LEU A 212 2.60 15.17 8.39
N MET A 213 1.48 15.86 8.58
CA MET A 213 0.27 15.28 9.18
C MET A 213 -0.35 14.21 8.28
N SER A 214 -0.47 14.46 6.97
CA SER A 214 -0.96 13.48 6.00
C SER A 214 -0.05 12.27 5.87
N ASN A 215 1.28 12.46 5.89
CA ASN A 215 2.24 11.35 5.89
C ASN A 215 2.14 10.50 7.15
N LYS A 216 1.88 11.13 8.31
CA LYS A 216 1.61 10.40 9.55
C LYS A 216 0.34 9.57 9.45
N GLU A 217 -0.75 10.14 8.95
CA GLU A 217 -2.02 9.43 8.75
C GLU A 217 -1.86 8.25 7.76
N LEU A 218 -1.11 8.45 6.67
CA LEU A 218 -0.77 7.38 5.72
C LEU A 218 0.00 6.24 6.39
N SER A 219 0.99 6.56 7.22
CA SER A 219 1.77 5.54 7.95
C SER A 219 0.93 4.77 8.96
N GLU A 220 0.00 5.44 9.66
CA GLU A 220 -0.95 4.79 10.58
C GLU A 220 -1.88 3.83 9.82
N LEU A 221 -2.43 4.27 8.69
CA LEU A 221 -3.30 3.44 7.84
C LEU A 221 -2.54 2.25 7.22
N GLN A 222 -1.29 2.43 6.80
CA GLN A 222 -0.44 1.35 6.30
C GLN A 222 -0.18 0.29 7.37
N SER A 223 0.13 0.71 8.60
CA SER A 223 0.35 -0.22 9.72
C SER A 223 -0.93 -0.99 10.07
N GLU A 224 -2.10 -0.33 10.03
CA GLU A 224 -3.38 -1.00 10.23
C GLU A 224 -3.68 -2.02 9.12
N LEU A 225 -3.40 -1.68 7.86
CA LEU A 225 -3.54 -2.58 6.72
C LEU A 225 -2.64 -3.81 6.85
N GLU A 226 -1.38 -3.66 7.25
CA GLU A 226 -0.46 -4.78 7.49
C GLU A 226 -0.94 -5.69 8.61
N SER A 227 -1.41 -5.11 9.72
CA SER A 227 -1.98 -5.87 10.85
C SER A 227 -3.22 -6.67 10.43
N LEU A 228 -4.09 -6.08 9.61
CA LEU A 228 -5.26 -6.76 9.07
C LEU A 228 -4.89 -7.86 8.08
N LYS A 229 -3.90 -7.63 7.20
CA LYS A 229 -3.39 -8.65 6.27
C LYS A 229 -2.84 -9.86 7.01
N GLU A 230 -2.05 -9.65 8.05
CA GLU A 230 -1.48 -10.76 8.84
C GLU A 230 -2.56 -11.55 9.57
N LYS A 231 -3.56 -10.86 10.16
CA LYS A 231 -4.73 -11.53 10.77
C LYS A 231 -5.51 -12.35 9.75
N ASN A 232 -5.68 -11.84 8.52
CA ASN A 232 -6.38 -12.56 7.47
C ASN A 232 -5.62 -13.82 7.05
N LYS A 233 -4.30 -13.71 6.85
CA LYS A 233 -3.42 -14.84 6.57
C LYS A 233 -3.47 -15.91 7.67
N GLN A 234 -3.46 -15.49 8.94
CA GLN A 234 -3.61 -16.41 10.06
C GLN A 234 -4.98 -17.11 10.06
N ALA A 235 -6.06 -16.40 9.70
CA ALA A 235 -7.39 -16.97 9.58
C ALA A 235 -7.48 -18.00 8.43
N GLU A 236 -6.87 -17.72 7.29
CA GLU A 236 -6.80 -18.65 6.14
C GLU A 236 -6.05 -19.94 6.51
N VAL A 237 -4.89 -19.84 7.17
CA VAL A 237 -4.14 -21.02 7.64
C VAL A 237 -4.98 -21.85 8.62
N ASN A 238 -5.66 -21.19 9.56
CA ASN A 238 -6.53 -21.89 10.51
C ASN A 238 -7.71 -22.59 9.82
N LEU A 239 -8.27 -22.00 8.77
CA LEU A 239 -9.36 -22.59 7.99
C LEU A 239 -8.87 -23.82 7.22
N LEU A 240 -7.70 -23.73 6.59
CA LEU A 240 -7.09 -24.84 5.87
C LEU A 240 -6.80 -26.03 6.81
N MET A 241 -6.22 -25.76 7.98
CA MET A 241 -5.96 -26.79 8.99
C MET A 241 -7.26 -27.47 9.46
N LYS A 242 -8.35 -26.72 9.66
CA LYS A 242 -9.66 -27.29 10.03
C LYS A 242 -10.26 -28.12 8.90
N GLN A 243 -10.06 -27.72 7.64
CA GLN A 243 -10.54 -28.46 6.48
C GLN A 243 -9.80 -29.80 6.34
N ASP A 244 -8.48 -29.83 6.50
CA ASP A 244 -7.68 -31.06 6.45
C ASP A 244 -8.11 -32.05 7.55
N VAL A 245 -8.26 -31.58 8.80
CA VAL A 245 -8.74 -32.42 9.91
C VAL A 245 -10.14 -32.96 9.63
N SER A 246 -11.01 -32.17 8.99
CA SER A 246 -12.36 -32.61 8.63
C SER A 246 -12.32 -33.66 7.51
N ARG A 247 -11.45 -33.50 6.50
CA ARG A 247 -11.24 -34.47 5.43
C ARG A 247 -10.77 -35.81 5.98
N ASP A 248 -9.79 -35.80 6.89
CA ASP A 248 -9.26 -37.02 7.51
C ASP A 248 -10.34 -37.76 8.31
N LYS A 249 -11.20 -37.01 9.03
CA LYS A 249 -12.37 -37.58 9.73
C LYS A 249 -13.37 -38.22 8.77
N VAL A 250 -13.70 -37.54 7.67
CA VAL A 250 -14.62 -38.07 6.66
C VAL A 250 -14.05 -39.33 6.00
N GLU A 251 -12.77 -39.34 5.66
CA GLU A 251 -12.11 -40.51 5.08
C GLU A 251 -12.08 -41.69 6.07
N GLY A 252 -11.76 -41.42 7.34
CA GLY A 252 -11.77 -42.42 8.41
C GLY A 252 -13.16 -43.04 8.61
N VAL A 253 -14.21 -42.21 8.66
CA VAL A 253 -15.60 -42.68 8.76
C VAL A 253 -16.01 -43.48 7.51
N GLY A 254 -15.61 -43.03 6.31
CA GLY A 254 -15.87 -43.75 5.06
C GLY A 254 -15.26 -45.15 5.03
N LYS A 255 -13.98 -45.29 5.42
CA LYS A 255 -13.30 -46.59 5.55
C LYS A 255 -14.02 -47.50 6.54
N LEU A 256 -14.44 -46.97 7.69
CA LEU A 256 -15.17 -47.73 8.70
C LEU A 256 -16.53 -48.21 8.17
N LEU A 257 -17.27 -47.35 7.47
CA LEU A 257 -18.55 -47.68 6.86
C LEU A 257 -18.41 -48.82 5.84
N MET A 258 -17.39 -48.74 4.98
CA MET A 258 -17.09 -49.78 4.00
C MET A 258 -16.75 -51.10 4.68
N ALA A 259 -15.94 -51.08 5.74
CA ALA A 259 -15.59 -52.29 6.49
C ALA A 259 -16.81 -52.94 7.15
N VAL A 260 -17.69 -52.14 7.76
CA VAL A 260 -18.95 -52.63 8.34
C VAL A 260 -19.85 -53.25 7.27
N ASN A 261 -20.02 -52.57 6.13
CA ASN A 261 -20.87 -53.10 5.04
C ASN A 261 -20.30 -54.40 4.45
N ASN A 262 -18.98 -54.46 4.23
CA ASN A 262 -18.30 -55.67 3.75
C ASN A 262 -18.45 -56.84 4.73
N LEU A 263 -18.29 -56.60 6.03
CA LEU A 263 -18.49 -57.62 7.06
C LEU A 263 -19.96 -58.07 7.09
N ALA A 264 -20.90 -57.13 7.10
CA ALA A 264 -22.32 -57.41 7.13
C ALA A 264 -22.78 -58.26 5.93
N GLN A 265 -22.23 -58.02 4.74
CA GLN A 265 -22.46 -58.87 3.56
C GLN A 265 -21.95 -60.30 3.75
N GLN A 266 -20.79 -60.49 4.38
CA GLN A 266 -20.19 -61.81 4.60
C GLN A 266 -20.89 -62.61 5.71
N CYS A 267 -21.47 -61.93 6.69
CA CYS A 267 -22.10 -62.53 7.86
C CYS A 267 -23.60 -62.26 7.93
N TYR A 268 -24.24 -62.17 6.78
CA TYR A 268 -25.66 -61.87 6.67
C TYR A 268 -26.52 -62.87 7.45
N LEU A 269 -27.42 -62.33 8.26
CA LEU A 269 -28.40 -63.08 9.04
C LEU A 269 -29.81 -62.67 8.59
N PRO A 270 -30.63 -63.60 8.06
CA PRO A 270 -31.96 -63.29 7.52
C PRO A 270 -32.92 -62.66 8.53
N GLU A 271 -32.70 -62.87 9.84
CA GLU A 271 -33.56 -62.32 10.90
C GLU A 271 -33.50 -60.79 11.00
N PHE A 272 -32.48 -60.16 10.39
CA PHE A 272 -32.26 -58.72 10.43
C PHE A 272 -32.85 -57.96 9.23
N GLY A 273 -33.41 -58.66 8.24
CA GLY A 273 -34.02 -58.07 7.05
C GLY A 273 -33.02 -57.69 5.94
N PRO A 274 -33.47 -57.07 4.83
CA PRO A 274 -32.63 -56.82 3.66
C PRO A 274 -31.51 -55.81 3.92
N LEU A 275 -30.28 -56.17 3.53
CA LEU A 275 -29.05 -55.37 3.70
C LEU A 275 -29.17 -53.92 3.19
N GLU A 276 -29.86 -53.70 2.08
CA GLU A 276 -30.01 -52.37 1.43
C GLU A 276 -30.84 -51.38 2.27
N SER A 277 -31.69 -51.91 3.16
CA SER A 277 -32.59 -51.11 4.00
C SER A 277 -32.08 -50.95 5.45
N MET A 278 -30.98 -51.60 5.80
CA MET A 278 -30.43 -51.59 7.15
C MET A 278 -29.58 -50.35 7.42
N SER A 279 -29.70 -49.79 8.63
CA SER A 279 -28.78 -48.76 9.10
C SER A 279 -27.42 -49.37 9.45
N VAL A 280 -26.35 -48.56 9.40
CA VAL A 280 -24.99 -49.00 9.74
C VAL A 280 -24.88 -49.55 11.16
N LEU A 281 -25.62 -48.96 12.12
CA LEU A 281 -25.68 -49.47 13.50
C LEU A 281 -26.32 -50.87 13.54
N THR A 282 -27.40 -51.07 12.80
CA THR A 282 -28.08 -52.37 12.69
C THR A 282 -27.19 -53.41 12.01
N MET A 283 -26.41 -53.02 11.00
CA MET A 283 -25.40 -53.89 10.39
C MET A 283 -24.32 -54.32 11.40
N MET A 284 -23.84 -53.40 12.24
CA MET A 284 -22.86 -53.73 13.29
C MET A 284 -23.44 -54.67 14.35
N ASP A 285 -24.69 -54.47 14.76
CA ASP A 285 -25.37 -55.37 15.69
C ASP A 285 -25.52 -56.78 15.11
N MET A 286 -25.87 -56.88 13.82
CA MET A 286 -25.93 -58.17 13.11
C MET A 286 -24.55 -58.86 13.05
N VAL A 287 -23.49 -58.12 12.67
CA VAL A 287 -22.12 -58.64 12.64
C VAL A 287 -21.70 -59.16 14.01
N LYS A 288 -22.05 -58.42 15.07
CA LYS A 288 -21.79 -58.81 16.45
C LYS A 288 -22.51 -60.11 16.82
N GLU A 289 -23.80 -60.22 16.54
CA GLU A 289 -24.58 -61.44 16.84
C GLU A 289 -24.03 -62.66 16.09
N PHE A 290 -23.67 -62.51 14.81
CA PHE A 290 -23.03 -63.58 14.04
C PHE A 290 -21.71 -64.06 14.67
N ILE A 291 -20.86 -63.12 15.10
CA ILE A 291 -19.58 -63.45 15.75
C ILE A 291 -19.82 -64.20 17.07
N LEU A 292 -20.81 -63.77 17.86
CA LEU A 292 -21.16 -64.41 19.13
C LEU A 292 -21.66 -65.84 18.90
N ASP A 293 -22.55 -66.06 17.93
CA ASP A 293 -23.03 -67.41 17.61
C ASP A 293 -21.90 -68.32 17.06
N LYS A 294 -21.03 -67.79 16.20
CA LYS A 294 -19.84 -68.53 15.72
C LYS A 294 -18.85 -68.86 16.83
N ALA A 295 -18.66 -67.97 17.79
CA ALA A 295 -17.80 -68.22 18.94
C ALA A 295 -18.38 -69.29 19.87
N ASP A 296 -19.71 -69.27 20.09
CA ASP A 296 -20.42 -70.25 20.90
C ASP A 296 -20.46 -71.62 20.23
N THR A 297 -20.74 -71.69 18.93
CA THR A 297 -20.65 -72.94 18.15
C THR A 297 -19.23 -73.52 18.17
N LYS A 298 -18.19 -72.69 18.01
CA LYS A 298 -16.79 -73.14 18.14
C LYS A 298 -16.46 -73.64 19.55
N ARG A 299 -16.97 -73.00 20.61
CA ARG A 299 -16.82 -73.46 21.99
C ARG A 299 -17.51 -74.81 22.21
N ARG A 300 -18.70 -75.01 21.64
CA ARG A 300 -19.42 -76.30 21.67
C ARG A 300 -18.66 -77.39 20.91
N ALA A 301 -18.17 -77.10 19.70
CA ALA A 301 -17.40 -78.05 18.89
C ALA A 301 -16.11 -78.50 19.58
N ARG A 302 -15.34 -77.57 20.17
CA ARG A 302 -14.11 -77.93 20.91
C ARG A 302 -14.38 -78.80 22.14
N ARG A 303 -15.53 -78.63 22.80
CA ARG A 303 -15.94 -79.49 23.92
C ARG A 303 -16.27 -80.91 23.46
N LEU A 304 -16.79 -81.07 22.24
CA LEU A 304 -16.98 -82.39 21.62
C LEU A 304 -15.64 -83.01 21.18
N GLU A 305 -14.73 -82.23 20.60
CA GLU A 305 -13.38 -82.72 20.20
C GLU A 305 -12.54 -83.15 21.41
N SER A 306 -12.65 -82.46 22.56
CA SER A 306 -11.99 -82.88 23.80
C SER A 306 -12.55 -84.16 24.43
N CYS A 307 -13.70 -84.66 23.95
CA CYS A 307 -14.30 -85.93 24.39
C CYS A 307 -13.88 -87.11 23.49
N SER A 308 -13.24 -86.84 22.35
CA SER A 308 -12.86 -87.84 21.36
C SER A 308 -11.34 -87.85 21.15
N THR A 309 -10.68 -88.72 21.92
CA THR A 309 -9.35 -89.32 21.71
C THR A 309 -8.05 -88.50 21.95
N THR A 310 -7.29 -89.02 22.92
CA THR A 310 -5.84 -88.99 23.09
C THR A 310 -5.08 -89.56 21.89
N ALA A 311 -4.00 -88.86 21.51
CA ALA A 311 -2.80 -89.26 20.76
C ALA A 311 -2.90 -89.67 19.27
N LEU A 312 -2.23 -88.89 18.39
CA LEU A 312 -1.10 -89.32 17.55
C LEU A 312 -0.59 -88.20 16.61
N THR A 313 0.71 -87.88 16.78
CA THR A 313 1.75 -87.46 15.81
C THR A 313 1.45 -86.52 14.61
N ASP A 314 2.14 -85.38 14.65
CA ASP A 314 2.98 -84.75 13.60
C ASP A 314 2.79 -85.19 12.14
N LYS A 315 2.46 -84.21 11.27
CA LYS A 315 3.11 -83.99 9.97
C LYS A 315 2.67 -82.68 9.30
N ARG A 316 3.59 -81.71 9.35
CA ARG A 316 3.93 -80.69 8.36
C ARG A 316 3.25 -80.81 6.97
N TRP A 317 2.53 -79.76 6.57
CA TRP A 317 2.45 -79.33 5.16
C TRP A 317 2.83 -77.86 5.03
N ARG A 318 3.91 -77.66 4.27
CA ARG A 318 4.44 -76.39 3.79
C ARG A 318 3.71 -76.08 2.48
N GLY A 319 3.08 -74.92 2.38
CA GLY A 319 2.54 -74.36 1.14
C GLY A 319 2.91 -72.88 1.05
N SER A 320 3.98 -72.60 0.30
CA SER A 320 4.46 -71.26 -0.06
C SER A 320 3.57 -70.69 -1.16
N LEU A 321 3.12 -69.44 -1.07
CA LEU A 321 2.85 -68.63 -2.27
C LEU A 321 3.39 -67.21 -2.08
N LYS A 322 4.32 -66.90 -2.98
CA LYS A 322 5.00 -65.62 -3.17
C LYS A 322 4.03 -64.59 -3.76
N SER A 323 4.26 -63.32 -3.38
CA SER A 323 4.30 -62.12 -4.24
C SER A 323 3.44 -62.13 -5.51
N ILE A 324 2.42 -61.26 -5.51
CA ILE A 324 2.09 -60.44 -6.67
C ILE A 324 2.10 -58.99 -6.20
N GLY A 325 3.16 -58.29 -6.59
CA GLY A 325 3.19 -56.83 -6.54
C GLY A 325 2.32 -56.29 -7.67
N SER A 326 1.38 -55.44 -7.31
CA SER A 326 0.77 -54.49 -8.23
C SER A 326 1.19 -53.10 -7.77
N LYS A 327 2.28 -52.62 -8.37
CA LYS A 327 2.58 -51.18 -8.44
C LYS A 327 1.49 -50.57 -9.33
N THR A 328 0.56 -49.85 -8.75
CA THR A 328 -0.21 -48.83 -9.45
C THR A 328 0.33 -47.49 -9.01
N GLN A 329 1.02 -46.82 -9.94
CA GLN A 329 1.42 -45.43 -9.81
C GLN A 329 0.18 -44.58 -9.55
N ILE A 330 0.15 -43.86 -8.43
CA ILE A 330 -0.65 -42.65 -8.33
C ILE A 330 0.34 -41.50 -8.52
N LYS A 331 0.28 -40.91 -9.71
CA LYS A 331 0.87 -39.62 -10.02
C LYS A 331 0.36 -38.61 -9.00
N SER A 332 1.25 -38.08 -8.18
CA SER A 332 1.06 -36.81 -7.49
C SER A 332 0.95 -35.71 -8.55
N SER A 333 -0.27 -35.38 -8.97
CA SER A 333 -0.54 -34.14 -9.71
C SER A 333 -0.79 -33.05 -8.67
N SER A 334 0.28 -32.31 -8.39
CA SER A 334 0.26 -31.06 -7.67
C SER A 334 -0.50 -29.98 -8.45
N LYS A 335 -1.40 -29.30 -7.75
CA LYS A 335 -1.83 -27.89 -7.89
C LYS A 335 -2.39 -27.44 -9.26
N LEU A 336 -3.65 -27.02 -9.26
CA LEU A 336 -4.02 -25.60 -9.33
C LEU A 336 -5.50 -25.47 -8.94
N LEU A 337 -5.73 -25.05 -7.69
CA LEU A 337 -6.95 -24.34 -7.34
C LEU A 337 -6.81 -22.95 -7.97
N ASP A 338 -7.85 -22.51 -8.66
CA ASP A 338 -8.02 -21.16 -9.16
C ASP A 338 -7.81 -20.17 -8.01
N PHE A 339 -6.58 -19.66 -7.90
CA PHE A 339 -6.40 -18.30 -7.47
C PHE A 339 -7.13 -17.45 -8.50
N GLN A 340 -8.01 -16.57 -8.03
CA GLN A 340 -8.44 -15.42 -8.81
C GLN A 340 -7.22 -14.88 -9.56
N GLN A 341 -7.32 -14.78 -10.88
CA GLN A 341 -6.35 -14.09 -11.70
C GLN A 341 -6.14 -12.69 -11.11
N MET A 342 -5.10 -12.54 -10.30
CA MET A 342 -4.30 -11.34 -10.39
C MET A 342 -3.65 -11.50 -11.77
N GLU A 343 -4.23 -10.86 -12.78
CA GLU A 343 -3.61 -10.79 -14.11
C GLU A 343 -2.12 -10.52 -13.88
N VAL A 344 -1.27 -11.39 -14.42
CA VAL A 344 0.17 -11.11 -14.51
C VAL A 344 0.27 -9.93 -15.47
N CYS A 345 0.13 -8.73 -14.93
CA CYS A 345 0.13 -7.52 -15.72
C CYS A 345 1.57 -7.33 -16.18
N SER A 346 1.78 -7.41 -17.49
CA SER A 346 3.07 -7.11 -18.12
C SER A 346 3.53 -5.72 -17.67
N LEU A 347 4.82 -5.56 -17.36
CA LEU A 347 5.40 -4.26 -17.02
C LEU A 347 5.20 -3.25 -18.14
N VAL A 348 5.26 -3.74 -19.37
CA VAL A 348 4.99 -2.98 -20.60
C VAL A 348 4.17 -3.91 -21.50
N SER A 349 2.94 -3.50 -21.85
CA SER A 349 2.03 -4.31 -22.69
C SER A 349 2.50 -4.40 -24.13
N ARG A 350 1.81 -5.18 -24.96
CA ARG A 350 1.92 -5.05 -26.42
C ARG A 350 1.27 -3.75 -26.88
N LYS A 351 1.61 -3.30 -28.09
CA LYS A 351 0.94 -2.18 -28.75
C LYS A 351 -0.49 -2.58 -29.07
N GLU A 352 -1.45 -1.87 -28.49
CA GLU A 352 -2.89 -2.08 -28.66
C GLU A 352 -3.49 -0.90 -29.43
N ASP A 353 -4.61 -1.12 -30.10
CA ASP A 353 -5.38 -0.01 -30.69
C ASP A 353 -5.85 0.95 -29.60
N ILE A 354 -5.92 2.25 -29.88
CA ILE A 354 -6.37 3.27 -28.92
C ILE A 354 -7.78 2.96 -28.38
N SER A 355 -8.59 2.24 -29.15
CA SER A 355 -9.92 1.79 -28.76
C SER A 355 -9.92 0.88 -27.53
N SER A 356 -8.79 0.22 -27.22
CA SER A 356 -8.62 -0.61 -26.02
C SER A 356 -8.70 0.18 -24.70
N LEU A 357 -8.56 1.52 -24.74
CA LEU A 357 -8.74 2.41 -23.60
C LEU A 357 -10.14 3.02 -23.50
N LEU A 358 -11.00 2.82 -24.50
CA LEU A 358 -12.35 3.38 -24.54
C LEU A 358 -13.30 2.48 -23.73
N PRO A 359 -13.93 2.99 -22.65
CA PRO A 359 -14.98 2.24 -21.97
C PRO A 359 -16.14 1.93 -22.94
N GLU A 360 -16.82 0.78 -22.79
CA GLU A 360 -17.94 0.39 -23.66
C GLU A 360 -19.07 1.45 -23.71
N GLU A 361 -19.16 2.32 -22.70
CA GLU A 361 -20.11 3.45 -22.61
C GLU A 361 -19.42 4.82 -22.80
N THR A 362 -18.69 5.02 -23.91
CA THR A 362 -17.97 6.28 -24.22
C THR A 362 -18.90 7.49 -24.47
N THR A 363 -19.20 8.24 -23.42
CA THR A 363 -19.86 9.56 -23.52
C THR A 363 -18.90 10.75 -23.38
N SER A 364 -17.66 10.55 -22.91
CA SER A 364 -16.73 11.68 -22.73
C SER A 364 -16.20 12.22 -24.06
N PRO A 365 -16.18 13.55 -24.27
CA PRO A 365 -15.58 14.16 -25.46
C PRO A 365 -14.05 13.97 -25.53
N LYS A 366 -13.36 13.91 -24.38
CA LYS A 366 -11.90 13.68 -24.29
C LYS A 366 -11.46 12.35 -24.88
N TYR A 367 -12.17 11.26 -24.59
CA TYR A 367 -11.88 9.94 -25.19
C TYR A 367 -12.05 9.94 -26.72
N LYS A 368 -13.01 10.71 -27.26
CA LYS A 368 -13.19 10.87 -28.71
C LYS A 368 -12.07 11.69 -29.34
N ASP A 369 -11.59 12.72 -28.64
CA ASP A 369 -10.44 13.52 -29.07
C ASP A 369 -9.15 12.68 -29.06
N LEU A 370 -8.94 11.88 -28.02
CA LEU A 370 -7.82 10.94 -27.91
C LEU A 370 -7.77 9.97 -29.09
N GLY A 371 -8.91 9.32 -29.39
CA GLY A 371 -9.00 8.39 -30.53
C GLY A 371 -8.88 9.04 -31.91
N ARG A 372 -8.98 10.37 -32.01
CA ARG A 372 -8.72 11.11 -33.27
C ARG A 372 -7.25 11.44 -33.45
N GLN A 373 -6.54 11.72 -32.37
CA GLN A 373 -5.16 12.19 -32.40
C GLN A 373 -4.14 11.05 -32.34
N PHE A 374 -4.49 9.93 -31.70
CA PHE A 374 -3.59 8.79 -31.51
C PHE A 374 -4.21 7.52 -32.04
N SER A 375 -3.37 6.67 -32.63
CA SER A 375 -3.79 5.42 -33.27
C SER A 375 -3.72 4.22 -32.34
N ALA A 376 -2.73 4.23 -31.45
CA ALA A 376 -2.42 3.09 -30.61
C ALA A 376 -1.88 3.55 -29.25
N VAL A 377 -1.90 2.61 -28.32
CA VAL A 377 -1.48 2.79 -26.94
C VAL A 377 -0.74 1.56 -26.45
N ARG A 378 0.22 1.77 -25.55
CA ARG A 378 0.85 0.71 -24.78
C ARG A 378 0.69 1.01 -23.31
N LYS A 379 0.11 0.05 -22.59
CA LYS A 379 -0.11 0.13 -21.16
C LYS A 379 1.19 -0.16 -20.41
N VAL A 380 1.47 0.60 -19.38
CA VAL A 380 2.63 0.42 -18.51
C VAL A 380 2.15 0.04 -17.12
N CYS A 381 2.91 -0.75 -16.36
CA CYS A 381 2.50 -1.13 -15.01
C CYS A 381 2.44 0.10 -14.08
N GLY A 382 1.33 0.23 -13.34
CA GLY A 382 1.11 1.31 -12.36
C GLY A 382 1.76 1.03 -11.01
N ASP A 383 3.09 0.91 -10.98
CA ASP A 383 3.89 0.60 -9.79
C ASP A 383 4.67 1.81 -9.23
N GLY A 384 4.24 3.03 -9.58
CA GLY A 384 4.96 4.27 -9.27
C GLY A 384 6.22 4.50 -10.11
N ASN A 385 6.63 3.56 -10.98
CA ASN A 385 7.76 3.72 -11.89
C ASN A 385 7.33 3.97 -13.35
N CYS A 386 6.02 4.05 -13.59
CA CYS A 386 5.42 4.10 -14.91
C CYS A 386 6.03 5.18 -15.82
N PHE A 387 6.31 6.38 -15.31
CA PHE A 387 6.93 7.45 -16.09
C PHE A 387 8.32 7.05 -16.63
N TYR A 388 9.26 6.71 -15.76
CA TYR A 388 10.63 6.33 -16.13
C TYR A 388 10.64 5.12 -17.08
N ARG A 389 9.77 4.14 -16.81
CA ARG A 389 9.62 2.94 -17.63
C ARG A 389 9.09 3.29 -19.01
N ALA A 390 8.06 4.14 -19.09
CA ALA A 390 7.44 4.58 -20.33
C ALA A 390 8.39 5.41 -21.20
N VAL A 391 9.07 6.39 -20.61
CA VAL A 391 10.02 7.27 -21.32
C VAL A 391 11.16 6.47 -21.92
N CYS A 392 11.78 5.58 -21.14
CA CYS A 392 12.92 4.80 -21.64
C CYS A 392 12.51 3.84 -22.75
N PHE A 393 11.39 3.14 -22.57
CA PHE A 393 10.87 2.23 -23.58
C PHE A 393 10.54 2.97 -24.87
N ALA A 394 9.74 4.03 -24.79
CA ALA A 394 9.31 4.81 -25.95
C ALA A 394 10.49 5.48 -26.66
N HIS A 395 11.48 5.97 -25.91
CA HIS A 395 12.69 6.55 -26.49
C HIS A 395 13.48 5.51 -27.27
N LEU A 396 13.80 4.36 -26.65
CA LEU A 396 14.52 3.27 -27.31
C LEU A 396 13.78 2.73 -28.53
N GLU A 397 12.46 2.59 -28.45
CA GLU A 397 11.61 2.16 -29.56
C GLU A 397 11.65 3.18 -30.72
N SER A 398 11.64 4.49 -30.43
CA SER A 398 11.71 5.55 -31.45
C SER A 398 13.03 5.56 -32.22
N VAL A 399 14.14 5.17 -31.57
CA VAL A 399 15.48 5.14 -32.18
C VAL A 399 15.90 3.76 -32.65
N LEU A 400 15.06 2.72 -32.46
CA LEU A 400 15.41 1.32 -32.70
C LEU A 400 15.89 1.04 -34.12
N HIS A 401 15.32 1.73 -35.10
CA HIS A 401 15.64 1.59 -36.53
C HIS A 401 16.80 2.50 -36.99
N SER A 402 17.46 3.20 -36.06
CA SER A 402 18.56 4.13 -36.34
C SER A 402 19.80 3.73 -35.54
N PRO A 403 20.73 2.95 -36.13
CA PRO A 403 21.95 2.53 -35.45
C PRO A 403 22.79 3.70 -34.93
N ARG A 404 22.78 4.83 -35.65
CA ARG A 404 23.47 6.06 -35.22
C ARG A 404 22.83 6.68 -33.99
N ALA A 405 21.51 6.65 -33.87
CA ALA A 405 20.80 7.19 -32.72
C ALA A 405 20.96 6.28 -31.50
N LEU A 406 20.87 4.95 -31.67
CA LEU A 406 21.18 3.98 -30.62
C LEU A 406 22.62 4.12 -30.12
N GLN A 407 23.59 4.29 -31.02
CA GLN A 407 24.99 4.52 -30.62
C GLN A 407 25.16 5.83 -29.83
N ARG A 408 24.49 6.91 -30.25
CA ARG A 408 24.50 8.18 -29.48
C ARG A 408 23.94 8.01 -28.08
N PHE A 409 22.80 7.34 -27.95
CA PHE A 409 22.20 7.04 -26.65
C PHE A 409 23.14 6.19 -25.78
N LYS A 410 23.80 5.19 -26.38
CA LYS A 410 24.82 4.38 -25.70
C LYS A 410 25.97 5.23 -25.17
N ASP A 411 26.51 6.12 -26.00
CA ASP A 411 27.62 7.00 -25.63
C ASP A 411 27.21 7.97 -24.50
N GLN A 412 25.98 8.48 -24.55
CA GLN A 412 25.40 9.34 -23.50
C GLN A 412 25.24 8.60 -22.17
N VAL A 413 24.75 7.35 -22.19
CA VAL A 413 24.65 6.51 -20.99
C VAL A 413 26.03 6.17 -20.42
N LEU A 414 27.06 6.01 -21.25
CA LEU A 414 28.44 5.83 -20.78
C LEU A 414 28.96 7.10 -20.09
N GLN A 415 28.82 8.25 -20.74
CA GLN A 415 29.29 9.55 -20.24
C GLN A 415 28.59 9.99 -18.96
N SER A 416 27.32 9.62 -18.77
CA SER A 416 26.59 9.96 -17.54
C SER A 416 27.14 9.29 -16.28
N GLY A 417 27.97 8.25 -16.41
CA GLY A 417 28.71 7.69 -15.28
C GLY A 417 29.68 8.70 -14.65
N ASP A 418 30.44 9.43 -15.47
CA ASP A 418 31.35 10.49 -14.99
C ASP A 418 30.57 11.63 -14.34
N VAL A 419 29.40 11.95 -14.90
CA VAL A 419 28.48 12.95 -14.34
C VAL A 419 28.02 12.56 -12.95
N LEU A 420 27.57 11.31 -12.75
CA LEU A 420 27.14 10.78 -11.46
C LEU A 420 28.27 10.85 -10.42
N VAL A 421 29.49 10.45 -10.78
CA VAL A 421 30.66 10.55 -9.88
C VAL A 421 30.96 12.01 -9.53
N SER A 422 30.85 12.93 -10.49
CA SER A 422 31.13 14.37 -10.25
C SER A 422 30.17 15.01 -9.23
N VAL A 423 28.92 14.54 -9.16
CA VAL A 423 27.91 14.99 -8.18
C VAL A 423 28.11 14.33 -6.81
N GLY A 424 28.92 13.28 -6.73
CA GLY A 424 29.29 12.58 -5.51
C GLY A 424 28.54 11.26 -5.28
N PHE A 425 27.98 10.65 -6.33
CA PHE A 425 27.51 9.27 -6.26
C PHE A 425 28.70 8.29 -6.23
N ASP A 426 28.57 7.23 -5.44
CA ASP A 426 29.57 6.17 -5.41
C ASP A 426 29.41 5.26 -6.65
N GLU A 427 30.52 4.95 -7.33
CA GLU A 427 30.47 4.15 -8.56
C GLU A 427 29.84 2.77 -8.34
N THR A 428 30.01 2.20 -7.15
CA THR A 428 29.41 0.89 -6.84
C THR A 428 27.89 0.97 -6.72
N SER A 429 27.33 2.14 -6.41
CA SER A 429 25.88 2.32 -6.25
C SER A 429 25.12 2.35 -7.58
N PHE A 430 25.76 2.74 -8.69
CA PHE A 430 25.08 2.87 -9.99
C PHE A 430 25.67 2.01 -11.12
N SER A 431 26.91 1.51 -11.00
CA SER A 431 27.59 0.79 -12.08
C SER A 431 26.84 -0.46 -12.59
N HIS A 432 26.14 -1.19 -11.72
CA HIS A 432 25.29 -2.30 -12.14
C HIS A 432 24.13 -1.80 -13.00
N HIS A 433 23.46 -0.74 -12.56
CA HIS A 433 22.31 -0.17 -13.25
C HIS A 433 22.68 0.42 -14.62
N GLN A 434 23.79 1.15 -14.68
CA GLN A 434 24.35 1.65 -15.93
C GLN A 434 24.66 0.51 -16.90
N ARG A 435 25.32 -0.56 -16.43
CA ARG A 435 25.63 -1.74 -17.25
C ARG A 435 24.37 -2.42 -17.78
N THR A 436 23.29 -2.46 -17.00
CA THR A 436 22.01 -3.01 -17.44
C THR A 436 21.40 -2.18 -18.57
N VAL A 437 21.44 -0.85 -18.49
CA VAL A 437 20.96 0.02 -19.60
C VAL A 437 21.80 -0.22 -20.86
N LEU A 438 23.12 -0.28 -20.74
CA LEU A 438 24.01 -0.58 -21.87
C LEU A 438 23.73 -1.96 -22.47
N HIS A 439 23.46 -2.97 -21.63
CA HIS A 439 23.07 -4.30 -22.09
C HIS A 439 21.79 -4.26 -22.92
N VAL A 440 20.76 -3.53 -22.48
CA VAL A 440 19.52 -3.37 -23.24
C VAL A 440 19.79 -2.73 -24.60
N VAL A 441 20.58 -1.66 -24.64
CA VAL A 441 20.96 -0.98 -25.90
C VAL A 441 21.74 -1.93 -26.82
N ASP A 442 22.68 -2.71 -26.30
CA ASP A 442 23.45 -3.69 -27.07
C ASP A 442 22.56 -4.79 -27.67
N GLN A 443 21.56 -5.27 -26.93
CA GLN A 443 20.59 -6.24 -27.45
C GLN A 443 19.71 -5.63 -28.55
N CYS A 444 19.30 -4.37 -28.39
CA CYS A 444 18.55 -3.64 -29.43
C CYS A 444 19.37 -3.48 -30.72
N MET A 445 20.67 -3.16 -30.61
CA MET A 445 21.58 -3.06 -31.75
C MET A 445 21.83 -4.39 -32.45
N ALA A 446 21.76 -5.52 -31.73
CA ALA A 446 22.02 -6.85 -32.29
C ALA A 446 20.78 -7.48 -32.96
N ALA A 447 19.58 -7.26 -32.41
CA ALA A 447 18.36 -7.94 -32.85
C ALA A 447 17.49 -7.10 -33.81
N GLU A 448 17.62 -5.77 -33.81
CA GLU A 448 16.81 -4.80 -34.58
C GLU A 448 15.28 -5.04 -34.52
N HIS A 449 14.79 -5.69 -33.45
CA HIS A 449 13.38 -6.10 -33.31
C HIS A 449 12.78 -5.56 -32.01
N GLU A 450 11.59 -4.98 -32.13
CA GLU A 450 10.77 -4.47 -31.02
C GLU A 450 10.49 -5.55 -29.96
N ASP A 451 10.31 -6.81 -30.38
CA ASP A 451 10.08 -7.95 -29.48
C ASP A 451 11.22 -8.16 -28.48
N THR A 452 12.47 -7.81 -28.85
CA THR A 452 13.61 -7.92 -27.94
C THR A 452 13.55 -6.85 -26.86
N LEU A 453 13.24 -5.61 -27.23
CA LEU A 453 13.04 -4.52 -26.27
C LEU A 453 11.87 -4.83 -25.32
N LEU A 454 10.74 -5.29 -25.86
CA LEU A 454 9.56 -5.67 -25.09
C LEU A 454 9.84 -6.79 -24.09
N ARG A 455 10.57 -7.83 -24.52
CA ARG A 455 10.97 -8.94 -23.65
C ARG A 455 11.85 -8.46 -22.49
N LEU A 456 12.88 -7.66 -22.78
CA LEU A 456 13.80 -7.15 -21.76
C LEU A 456 13.09 -6.24 -20.75
N PHE A 457 12.19 -5.37 -21.20
CA PHE A 457 11.41 -4.51 -20.30
C PHE A 457 10.33 -5.25 -19.51
N ASN A 458 10.00 -6.49 -19.87
CA ASN A 458 9.13 -7.36 -19.09
C ASN A 458 9.89 -8.29 -18.13
N GLU A 459 11.23 -8.23 -18.11
CA GLU A 459 12.03 -8.82 -17.06
C GLU A 459 12.17 -7.83 -15.90
N GLN A 460 11.53 -8.12 -14.76
CA GLN A 460 11.45 -7.21 -13.60
C GLN A 460 12.80 -6.64 -13.19
N LEU A 461 13.82 -7.50 -13.06
CA LEU A 461 15.16 -7.08 -12.63
C LEU A 461 15.82 -6.12 -13.64
N ILE A 462 15.66 -6.37 -14.94
CA ILE A 462 16.22 -5.51 -15.98
C ILE A 462 15.48 -4.17 -15.99
N SER A 463 14.16 -4.22 -16.04
CA SER A 463 13.34 -3.02 -16.17
C SER A 463 13.46 -2.11 -14.95
N ASP A 464 13.45 -2.67 -13.73
CA ASP A 464 13.63 -1.88 -12.51
C ASP A 464 15.06 -1.34 -12.37
N SER A 465 16.06 -2.09 -12.83
CA SER A 465 17.44 -1.60 -12.88
C SER A 465 17.60 -0.45 -13.88
N VAL A 466 16.89 -0.47 -15.00
CA VAL A 466 16.85 0.66 -15.95
C VAL A 466 16.18 1.87 -15.28
N VAL A 467 15.03 1.67 -14.64
CA VAL A 467 14.33 2.74 -13.90
C VAL A 467 15.24 3.36 -12.83
N GLN A 468 15.91 2.55 -12.01
CA GLN A 468 16.80 3.04 -10.96
C GLN A 468 17.93 3.89 -11.54
N PHE A 469 18.52 3.48 -12.67
CA PHE A 469 19.55 4.29 -13.34
C PHE A 469 19.02 5.66 -13.76
N LEU A 470 17.83 5.70 -14.36
CA LEU A 470 17.21 6.95 -14.81
C LEU A 470 16.85 7.87 -13.63
N ARG A 471 16.38 7.31 -12.50
CA ARG A 471 16.16 8.08 -11.27
C ARG A 471 17.44 8.74 -10.75
N LEU A 472 18.55 7.99 -10.76
CA LEU A 472 19.86 8.54 -10.37
C LEU A 472 20.33 9.62 -11.35
N LEU A 473 20.09 9.43 -12.65
CA LEU A 473 20.41 10.43 -13.68
C LEU A 473 19.59 11.72 -13.50
N THR A 474 18.29 11.60 -13.21
CA THR A 474 17.44 12.74 -12.87
C THR A 474 17.95 13.47 -11.64
N SER A 475 18.27 12.73 -10.56
CA SER A 475 18.84 13.30 -9.33
C SER A 475 20.15 14.06 -9.60
N ALA A 476 21.03 13.49 -10.42
CA ALA A 476 22.28 14.16 -10.80
C ALA A 476 22.02 15.44 -11.59
N HIS A 477 21.12 15.41 -12.57
CA HIS A 477 20.79 16.58 -13.39
C HIS A 477 20.21 17.72 -12.56
N LEU A 478 19.29 17.39 -11.64
CA LEU A 478 18.75 18.36 -10.68
C LEU A 478 19.86 18.98 -9.85
N GLN A 479 20.75 18.17 -9.26
CA GLN A 479 21.84 18.66 -8.40
C GLN A 479 22.86 19.53 -9.16
N ILE A 480 23.13 19.26 -10.44
CA ILE A 480 24.04 20.06 -11.27
C ILE A 480 23.47 21.44 -11.56
N HIS A 481 22.16 21.51 -11.83
CA HIS A 481 21.47 22.74 -12.20
C HIS A 481 20.63 23.27 -11.04
N ALA A 482 21.16 23.16 -9.81
CA ALA A 482 20.36 23.37 -8.61
C ALA A 482 19.71 24.76 -8.53
N ASP A 483 20.39 25.79 -9.03
CA ASP A 483 19.88 27.17 -9.04
C ASP A 483 18.60 27.32 -9.87
N ASP A 484 18.47 26.55 -10.96
CA ASP A 484 17.31 26.56 -11.84
C ASP A 484 16.11 25.84 -11.20
N PHE A 485 16.35 24.83 -10.37
CA PHE A 485 15.29 23.95 -9.83
C PHE A 485 14.89 24.26 -8.38
N CYS A 486 15.77 24.87 -7.57
CA CYS A 486 15.57 25.02 -6.13
C CYS A 486 14.29 25.76 -5.72
N ASN A 487 13.77 26.65 -6.58
CA ASN A 487 12.55 27.42 -6.32
C ASN A 487 11.26 26.64 -6.61
N PHE A 488 11.35 25.52 -7.31
CA PHE A 488 10.21 24.72 -7.77
C PHE A 488 9.93 23.48 -6.91
N ILE A 489 10.78 23.20 -5.92
CA ILE A 489 10.64 22.03 -5.05
C ILE A 489 10.12 22.39 -3.65
N GLU A 490 9.39 21.46 -3.06
CA GLU A 490 8.87 21.55 -1.69
C GLU A 490 9.72 20.76 -0.68
N ALA A 491 11.02 21.05 -0.63
CA ALA A 491 11.95 20.49 0.33
C ALA A 491 12.90 21.56 0.90
N PRO A 492 13.58 21.31 2.04
CA PRO A 492 14.55 22.26 2.60
C PRO A 492 15.70 22.60 1.64
N ASP A 493 16.14 21.60 0.86
CA ASP A 493 17.12 21.75 -0.21
C ASP A 493 16.91 20.66 -1.28
N LEU A 494 17.56 20.84 -2.43
CA LEU A 494 17.43 19.95 -3.58
C LEU A 494 17.98 18.55 -3.35
N LYS A 495 18.98 18.41 -2.46
CA LYS A 495 19.59 17.13 -2.14
C LYS A 495 18.65 16.26 -1.30
N VAL A 496 17.89 16.87 -0.40
CA VAL A 496 16.81 16.20 0.35
C VAL A 496 15.69 15.78 -0.59
N TYR A 497 15.26 16.66 -1.50
CA TYR A 497 14.25 16.33 -2.51
C TYR A 497 14.68 15.13 -3.36
N CYS A 498 15.89 15.18 -3.92
CA CYS A 498 16.45 14.09 -4.73
C CYS A 498 16.42 12.75 -4.00
N ARG A 499 16.88 12.71 -2.74
CA ARG A 499 16.95 11.47 -1.96
C ARG A 499 15.61 10.89 -1.53
N GLN A 500 14.61 11.75 -1.32
CA GLN A 500 13.31 11.33 -0.75
C GLN A 500 12.25 11.10 -1.81
N GLU A 501 12.27 11.89 -2.88
CA GLU A 501 11.22 11.92 -3.89
C GLU A 501 11.70 11.31 -5.23
N VAL A 502 12.96 11.52 -5.62
CA VAL A 502 13.47 11.12 -6.96
C VAL A 502 14.14 9.75 -6.95
N GLU A 503 15.11 9.55 -6.07
CA GLU A 503 15.97 8.35 -6.01
C GLU A 503 15.22 7.10 -5.51
N VAL A 504 14.13 7.30 -4.76
CA VAL A 504 13.31 6.24 -4.18
C VAL A 504 12.47 5.56 -5.26
N MET A 505 12.57 4.23 -5.35
CA MET A 505 11.74 3.43 -6.25
C MET A 505 10.27 3.52 -5.89
N ALA A 506 9.40 3.37 -6.90
CA ALA A 506 7.94 3.46 -6.77
C ALA A 506 7.41 4.82 -6.26
N MET A 507 8.26 5.86 -6.21
CA MET A 507 7.81 7.22 -5.93
C MET A 507 7.31 7.89 -7.21
N GLU A 508 6.18 8.58 -7.12
CA GLU A 508 5.58 9.30 -8.23
C GLU A 508 6.51 10.38 -8.79
N CYS A 509 6.46 10.59 -10.10
CA CYS A 509 7.31 11.54 -10.81
C CYS A 509 6.58 12.89 -10.91
N ASP A 510 7.17 13.94 -10.36
CA ASP A 510 6.62 15.30 -10.43
C ASP A 510 7.13 16.02 -11.70
N HIS A 511 6.51 17.16 -12.07
CA HIS A 511 6.86 17.92 -13.26
C HIS A 511 8.35 18.32 -13.31
N VAL A 512 8.94 18.60 -12.15
CA VAL A 512 10.37 18.94 -12.01
C VAL A 512 11.26 17.78 -12.46
N ASP A 513 10.88 16.55 -12.09
CA ASP A 513 11.60 15.33 -12.44
C ASP A 513 11.49 15.03 -13.94
N ILE A 514 10.29 15.24 -14.51
CA ILE A 514 10.02 15.06 -15.95
C ILE A 514 10.91 15.99 -16.77
N LEU A 515 10.97 17.26 -16.39
CA LEU A 515 11.80 18.26 -17.07
C LEU A 515 13.29 17.93 -16.94
N ALA A 516 13.73 17.55 -15.74
CA ALA A 516 15.13 17.20 -15.49
C ALA A 516 15.56 15.96 -16.29
N LEU A 517 14.74 14.90 -16.32
CA LEU A 517 15.04 13.71 -17.11
C LEU A 517 15.04 14.00 -18.61
N SER A 518 14.06 14.79 -19.08
CA SER A 518 13.96 15.21 -20.48
C SER A 518 15.21 15.96 -20.93
N GLN A 519 15.72 16.89 -20.12
CA GLN A 519 16.96 17.62 -20.39
C GLN A 519 18.20 16.72 -20.29
N ALA A 520 18.28 15.84 -19.29
CA ALA A 520 19.40 14.94 -19.11
C ALA A 520 19.57 13.94 -20.27
N LEU A 521 18.44 13.50 -20.84
CA LEU A 521 18.41 12.59 -21.98
C LEU A 521 18.39 13.29 -23.35
N ASP A 522 18.19 14.61 -23.40
CA ASP A 522 17.94 15.37 -24.64
C ASP A 522 16.75 14.79 -25.44
N VAL A 523 15.64 14.54 -24.74
CA VAL A 523 14.43 13.93 -25.30
C VAL A 523 13.22 14.84 -25.13
N GLY A 524 12.61 15.25 -26.24
CA GLY A 524 11.31 15.93 -26.24
C GLY A 524 10.18 14.96 -25.88
N ILE A 525 9.42 15.29 -24.84
CA ILE A 525 8.29 14.51 -24.31
C ILE A 525 7.00 15.30 -24.53
N HIS A 526 6.01 14.67 -25.16
CA HIS A 526 4.65 15.17 -25.25
C HIS A 526 3.73 14.39 -24.31
N ILE A 527 3.08 15.08 -23.39
CA ILE A 527 2.11 14.51 -22.45
C ILE A 527 0.71 14.99 -22.83
N ALA A 528 -0.17 14.06 -23.19
CA ALA A 528 -1.60 14.29 -23.33
C ALA A 528 -2.28 13.93 -22.01
N SER A 529 -2.87 14.92 -21.32
CA SER A 529 -3.53 14.75 -20.03
C SER A 529 -5.04 14.57 -20.19
N MET A 530 -5.55 13.51 -19.57
CA MET A 530 -6.99 13.26 -19.41
C MET A 530 -7.58 14.04 -18.22
N GLU A 531 -6.74 14.61 -17.35
CA GLU A 531 -7.17 15.32 -16.15
C GLU A 531 -7.73 16.72 -16.46
N GLY A 532 -8.55 17.25 -15.55
CA GLY A 532 -9.23 18.54 -15.69
C GLY A 532 -10.66 18.46 -16.24
N ASP A 533 -11.42 19.55 -16.05
CA ASP A 533 -12.86 19.63 -16.39
C ASP A 533 -13.13 20.00 -17.85
N GLU A 534 -12.08 20.30 -18.62
CA GLU A 534 -12.21 20.69 -20.02
C GLU A 534 -12.69 19.53 -20.91
N GLN A 535 -13.37 19.87 -22.01
CA GLN A 535 -13.87 18.86 -22.96
C GLN A 535 -12.78 18.35 -23.93
N GLN A 536 -11.65 19.05 -24.02
CA GLN A 536 -10.51 18.71 -24.89
C GLN A 536 -9.34 18.15 -24.06
N LEU A 537 -8.46 17.40 -24.72
CA LEU A 537 -7.19 16.98 -24.11
C LEU A 537 -6.30 18.18 -23.83
N VAL A 538 -5.62 18.16 -22.69
CA VAL A 538 -4.59 19.16 -22.38
C VAL A 538 -3.24 18.60 -22.82
N HIS A 539 -2.47 19.39 -23.57
CA HIS A 539 -1.20 18.97 -24.15
C HIS A 539 -0.05 19.74 -23.49
N HIS A 540 0.96 19.01 -23.03
CA HIS A 540 2.20 19.57 -22.49
C HIS A 540 3.38 19.05 -23.32
N ILE A 541 4.26 19.95 -23.78
CA ILE A 541 5.48 19.59 -24.51
C ILE A 541 6.67 20.03 -23.65
N ILE A 542 7.55 19.10 -23.34
CA ILE A 542 8.68 19.29 -22.43
C ILE A 542 9.98 18.85 -23.14
N PRO A 543 11.00 19.73 -23.24
CA PRO A 543 10.96 21.16 -22.91
C PRO A 543 10.09 21.94 -23.91
N GLU A 544 9.66 23.15 -23.53
CA GLU A 544 8.82 23.99 -24.40
C GLU A 544 9.49 24.25 -25.76
N GLY A 545 8.75 24.02 -26.84
CA GLY A 545 9.24 24.21 -28.21
C GLY A 545 10.09 23.07 -28.78
N ALA A 546 10.30 21.98 -28.04
CA ALA A 546 10.95 20.77 -28.57
C ALA A 546 10.02 20.01 -29.55
N ASP A 547 10.64 19.24 -30.45
CA ASP A 547 9.92 18.27 -31.27
C ASP A 547 9.85 16.93 -30.51
N PRO A 548 8.65 16.50 -30.05
CA PRO A 548 8.54 15.36 -29.15
C PRO A 548 8.72 14.02 -29.89
N SER A 549 9.75 13.27 -29.49
CA SER A 549 9.97 11.90 -29.95
C SER A 549 9.23 10.86 -29.09
N VAL A 550 8.86 11.23 -27.87
CA VAL A 550 8.10 10.40 -26.94
C VAL A 550 6.73 11.03 -26.69
N ARG A 551 5.66 10.23 -26.78
CA ARG A 551 4.29 10.67 -26.48
C ARG A 551 3.70 9.81 -25.38
N LEU A 552 3.16 10.45 -24.35
CA LEU A 552 2.61 9.81 -23.15
C LEU A 552 1.17 10.24 -22.92
N LEU A 553 0.35 9.33 -22.40
CA LEU A 553 -0.97 9.60 -21.85
C LEU A 553 -0.84 9.70 -20.34
N TYR A 554 -1.34 10.79 -19.75
CA TYR A 554 -1.45 10.94 -18.31
C TYR A 554 -2.92 10.86 -17.86
N GLN A 555 -3.22 9.90 -16.99
CA GLN A 555 -4.57 9.66 -16.47
C GLN A 555 -4.49 9.07 -15.06
N MET A 556 -5.15 9.69 -14.07
CA MET A 556 -5.24 9.17 -12.70
C MET A 556 -3.85 8.90 -12.09
N SER A 557 -2.94 9.86 -12.18
CA SER A 557 -1.55 9.72 -11.67
C SER A 557 -0.75 8.59 -12.34
N HIS A 558 -1.09 8.21 -13.58
CA HIS A 558 -0.45 7.11 -14.29
C HIS A 558 -0.10 7.47 -15.74
N TYR A 559 1.03 6.94 -16.22
CA TYR A 559 1.57 7.19 -17.55
C TYR A 559 1.53 5.94 -18.45
N ASN A 560 0.93 6.10 -19.63
CA ASN A 560 0.98 5.12 -20.72
C ASN A 560 1.65 5.72 -21.96
N ILE A 561 2.06 4.89 -22.92
CA ILE A 561 2.72 5.36 -24.15
C ILE A 561 1.68 5.49 -25.28
N LEU A 562 1.71 6.59 -26.02
CA LEU A 562 0.83 6.87 -27.16
C LEU A 562 1.59 6.84 -28.49
N TYR A 563 0.89 6.50 -29.59
CA TYR A 563 1.44 6.44 -30.94
C TYR A 563 0.66 7.22 -31.99
#